data_AF-F8NQY4-F1
#
_entry.id   AF-F8NQY4-F1
#
_cell.length_a   1.000
_cell.length_b   1.000
_cell.length_c   1.000
_cell.angle_alpha   90.00
_cell.angle_beta   90.00
_cell.angle_gamma   90.00
#
_symmetry.space_group_name_H-M   'P 1'
#
loop_
_entity.id
_entity.type
_entity.pdbx_description
1 polymer ?
#
loop_
_entity_poly.entity_id
_entity_poly.type
_entity_poly.pdbx_seq_one_letter_code
_entity_poly.pdbx_strand_id
1 'polypeptide(L)'
;MSRFSLWIGLLVIFAQNAAAQSAAPNYGQCGGIGWTESTACASGWTCIASSDYYSQCLTGSSSPTTTDPKGGSGASTPTPTTSAASGTATLQTGYSWIRSVEEPNFHKYLQSEVANTTSIAALGDPDTAGQFQVVNGQLIQNAGTTPLYAIVEGRANSTVMKLGMSWSTAPASGSNAGTFVFNGDSLEWSIPTTTRPQDNAWLVCPDANNNLLLYINLGPYAYETPAGCADETIHAYTGTTAVP
;
A
#
# COMPACT_ATOMS: atom_id res chain seq x y z
N MET A 1 -3.83 63.28 -53.70
CA MET A 1 -4.79 62.27 -53.19
C MET A 1 -4.38 60.98 -53.89
N SER A 2 -3.92 59.88 -53.31
CA SER A 2 -3.85 59.35 -51.96
C SER A 2 -2.57 58.48 -51.89
N ARG A 3 -1.90 58.47 -50.73
CA ARG A 3 -0.74 57.63 -50.43
C ARG A 3 -1.24 56.31 -49.84
N PHE A 4 -0.75 55.17 -50.31
CA PHE A 4 -0.81 53.94 -49.51
C PHE A 4 0.52 53.19 -49.64
N SER A 5 1.36 53.39 -48.61
CA SER A 5 2.53 52.57 -48.32
C SER A 5 2.09 51.16 -47.93
N LEU A 6 2.59 50.14 -48.61
CA LEU A 6 2.45 48.74 -48.21
C LEU A 6 3.70 48.34 -47.41
N TRP A 7 3.59 48.29 -46.08
CA TRP A 7 4.61 47.70 -45.21
C TRP A 7 4.27 46.22 -45.03
N ILE A 8 5.08 45.33 -45.61
CA ILE A 8 5.01 43.88 -45.34
C ILE A 8 5.75 43.65 -44.01
N GLY A 9 5.01 43.62 -42.91
CA GLY A 9 5.51 43.21 -41.61
C GLY A 9 5.65 41.69 -41.57
N LEU A 10 6.88 41.19 -41.50
CA LEU A 10 7.20 39.78 -41.30
C LEU A 10 6.90 39.43 -39.83
N LEU A 11 5.80 38.73 -39.57
CA LEU A 11 5.44 38.21 -38.24
C LEU A 11 6.20 36.90 -38.01
N VAL A 12 7.32 36.94 -37.30
CA VAL A 12 8.03 35.74 -36.83
C VAL A 12 7.27 35.18 -35.63
N ILE A 13 6.52 34.10 -35.85
CA ILE A 13 5.84 33.34 -34.79
C ILE A 13 6.90 32.48 -34.09
N PHE A 14 7.36 32.92 -32.91
CA PHE A 14 8.12 32.07 -32.01
C PHE A 14 7.18 31.01 -31.44
N ALA A 15 7.26 29.78 -31.94
CA ALA A 15 6.68 28.62 -31.29
C ALA A 15 7.46 28.35 -29.99
N GLN A 16 6.94 28.89 -28.89
CA GLN A 16 7.44 28.55 -27.55
C GLN A 16 7.03 27.10 -27.28
N ASN A 17 7.99 26.17 -27.31
CA ASN A 17 7.83 24.85 -26.74
C ASN A 17 7.69 25.02 -25.21
N ALA A 18 6.46 25.17 -24.74
CA ALA A 18 6.14 25.00 -23.35
C ALA A 18 6.30 23.51 -23.02
N ALA A 19 7.49 23.12 -22.56
CA ALA A 19 7.63 21.87 -21.82
C ALA A 19 6.86 22.05 -20.51
N ALA A 20 5.59 21.65 -20.51
CA ALA A 20 4.86 21.46 -19.26
C ALA A 20 5.63 20.40 -18.48
N GLN A 21 6.38 20.83 -17.46
CA GLN A 21 6.95 19.93 -16.47
C GLN A 21 5.76 19.41 -15.66
N SER A 22 5.06 18.42 -16.21
CA SER A 22 4.02 17.70 -15.49
C SER A 22 4.70 17.01 -14.32
N ALA A 23 4.20 17.26 -13.12
CA ALA A 23 4.65 16.57 -11.93
C ALA A 23 4.66 15.06 -12.17
N ALA A 24 5.66 14.37 -11.62
CA ALA A 24 5.74 12.93 -11.72
C ALA A 24 4.45 12.32 -11.13
N PRO A 25 3.85 11.33 -11.81
CA PRO A 25 2.61 10.72 -11.36
C PRO A 25 2.79 10.07 -10.00
N ASN A 26 1.69 9.81 -9.31
CA ASN A 26 1.70 9.07 -8.05
C ASN A 26 2.43 7.73 -8.25
N TYR A 27 3.36 7.39 -7.36
CA TYR A 27 4.27 6.24 -7.50
C TYR A 27 5.19 6.26 -8.74
N GLY A 28 5.26 7.37 -9.49
CA GLY A 28 6.18 7.54 -10.62
C GLY A 28 7.60 7.88 -10.17
N GLN A 29 8.56 7.68 -11.08
CA GLN A 29 9.94 8.13 -10.86
C GLN A 29 10.00 9.67 -10.83
N CYS A 30 10.72 10.20 -9.85
CA CYS A 30 10.92 11.63 -9.63
C CYS A 30 12.39 11.99 -9.38
N GLY A 31 13.31 11.06 -9.59
CA GLY A 31 14.73 11.33 -9.40
C GLY A 31 15.61 10.10 -9.62
N GLY A 32 16.92 10.33 -9.51
CA GLY A 32 17.96 9.34 -9.76
C GLY A 32 19.05 9.87 -10.70
N ILE A 33 20.26 9.32 -10.62
CA ILE A 33 21.33 9.60 -11.58
C ILE A 33 20.84 9.31 -13.00
N GLY A 34 20.88 10.32 -13.87
CA GLY A 34 20.44 10.23 -15.26
C GLY A 34 18.96 10.55 -15.51
N TRP A 35 18.16 10.82 -14.46
CA TRP A 35 16.78 11.28 -14.60
C TRP A 35 16.74 12.73 -15.09
N THR A 36 16.15 12.97 -16.26
CA THR A 36 16.03 14.31 -16.88
C THR A 36 14.62 14.89 -16.84
N GLU A 37 13.65 14.11 -16.37
CA GLU A 37 12.23 14.49 -16.31
C GLU A 37 11.89 15.18 -14.98
N SER A 38 10.60 15.38 -14.71
CA SER A 38 10.13 16.07 -13.51
C SER A 38 10.66 15.43 -12.22
N THR A 39 11.22 16.25 -11.34
CA THR A 39 11.61 15.86 -9.99
C THR A 39 10.58 16.22 -8.92
N ALA A 40 9.58 17.02 -9.30
CA ALA A 40 8.44 17.34 -8.46
C ALA A 40 7.36 16.27 -8.62
N CYS A 41 6.76 15.88 -7.50
CA CYS A 41 5.63 14.96 -7.45
C CYS A 41 4.29 15.71 -7.48
N ALA A 42 3.22 15.01 -7.84
CA ALA A 42 1.87 15.55 -7.76
C ALA A 42 1.57 16.13 -6.36
N SER A 43 0.63 17.07 -6.28
CA SER A 43 0.31 17.73 -5.00
C SER A 43 -0.05 16.72 -3.91
N GLY A 44 0.59 16.84 -2.73
CA GLY A 44 0.46 15.89 -1.62
C GLY A 44 1.43 14.70 -1.66
N TRP A 45 2.32 14.66 -2.65
CA TRP A 45 3.35 13.63 -2.81
C TRP A 45 4.74 14.26 -2.72
N THR A 46 5.67 13.47 -2.21
CA THR A 46 7.06 13.83 -1.94
C THR A 46 7.95 12.88 -2.72
N CYS A 47 8.99 13.42 -3.37
CA CYS A 47 9.97 12.59 -4.03
C CYS A 47 10.90 11.95 -3.00
N ILE A 48 10.83 10.63 -2.83
CA ILE A 48 11.64 9.89 -1.87
C ILE A 48 12.69 9.07 -2.62
N ALA A 49 13.96 9.26 -2.29
CA ALA A 49 15.06 8.48 -2.87
C ALA A 49 15.01 7.02 -2.39
N SER A 50 15.05 6.08 -3.33
CA SER A 50 15.09 4.64 -3.05
C SER A 50 16.47 4.03 -3.38
N SER A 51 17.17 4.57 -4.37
CA SER A 51 18.57 4.27 -4.69
C SER A 51 19.24 5.46 -5.39
N ASP A 52 20.54 5.38 -5.65
CA ASP A 52 21.28 6.43 -6.38
C ASP A 52 20.69 6.72 -7.78
N TYR A 53 20.10 5.72 -8.42
CA TYR A 53 19.54 5.81 -9.78
C TYR A 53 18.01 5.94 -9.80
N TYR A 54 17.33 5.91 -8.64
CA TYR A 54 15.88 5.89 -8.60
C TYR A 54 15.29 6.54 -7.33
N SER A 55 14.45 7.55 -7.54
CA SER A 55 13.58 8.16 -6.52
C SER A 55 12.13 8.08 -6.98
N GLN A 56 11.20 7.86 -6.07
CA GLN A 56 9.78 7.67 -6.38
C GLN A 56 8.90 8.67 -5.63
N CYS A 57 7.83 9.13 -6.28
CA CYS A 57 6.80 9.93 -5.63
C CYS A 57 6.01 9.07 -4.66
N LEU A 58 6.11 9.40 -3.38
CA LEU A 58 5.40 8.74 -2.28
C LEU A 58 4.74 9.82 -1.40
N THR A 59 3.63 9.52 -0.72
CA THR A 59 2.97 10.51 0.15
C THR A 59 3.79 10.76 1.41
N GLY A 60 4.48 11.90 1.48
CA GLY A 60 5.18 12.33 2.68
C GLY A 60 4.28 13.21 3.54
N SER A 61 4.07 12.84 4.80
CA SER A 61 3.62 13.77 5.83
C SER A 61 4.57 14.96 5.90
N SER A 62 4.03 16.15 5.74
CA SER A 62 4.70 17.42 6.00
C SER A 62 5.42 17.41 7.35
N SER A 63 6.67 17.88 7.37
CA SER A 63 7.46 18.13 8.59
C SER A 63 6.70 19.05 9.58
N PRO A 64 6.80 18.86 10.91
CA PRO A 64 6.02 19.66 11.85
C PRO A 64 6.59 21.07 11.97
N THR A 65 5.76 22.07 11.63
CA THR A 65 6.01 23.47 11.96
C THR A 65 5.77 23.67 13.46
N THR A 66 6.82 24.06 14.19
CA THR A 66 6.77 24.46 15.60
C THR A 66 6.01 25.77 15.78
N THR A 67 4.91 25.76 16.54
CA THR A 67 4.37 26.94 17.24
C THR A 67 3.63 26.53 18.53
N ASP A 68 4.18 26.91 19.67
CA ASP A 68 3.48 27.15 20.96
C ASP A 68 3.05 28.64 20.98
N PRO A 69 1.91 29.06 21.55
CA PRO A 69 1.82 29.31 23.01
C PRO A 69 0.47 28.99 23.69
N LYS A 70 0.55 28.40 24.90
CA LYS A 70 -0.09 28.82 26.18
C LYS A 70 -1.61 29.12 26.26
N GLY A 71 -2.31 28.25 27.02
CA GLY A 71 -3.05 28.64 28.25
C GLY A 71 -4.55 29.01 28.17
N GLY A 72 -5.40 28.20 28.82
CA GLY A 72 -6.79 28.58 29.17
C GLY A 72 -7.60 27.44 29.79
N SER A 73 -7.85 27.53 31.11
CA SER A 73 -8.56 26.57 31.95
C SER A 73 -10.06 26.42 31.64
N GLY A 74 -10.58 25.20 31.79
CA GLY A 74 -12.02 24.92 31.84
C GLY A 74 -12.27 23.49 32.32
N ALA A 75 -12.64 23.34 33.60
CA ALA A 75 -12.88 22.07 34.25
C ALA A 75 -14.18 21.40 33.77
N SER A 76 -14.13 20.09 33.55
CA SER A 76 -15.28 19.17 33.61
C SER A 76 -14.74 17.74 33.76
N THR A 77 -15.00 17.14 34.92
CA THR A 77 -14.66 15.75 35.26
C THR A 77 -15.65 14.79 34.60
N PRO A 78 -15.16 13.74 33.91
CA PRO A 78 -15.83 12.45 33.92
C PRO A 78 -14.94 11.38 34.57
N THR A 79 -15.58 10.67 35.49
CA THR A 79 -15.38 9.31 36.00
C THR A 79 -14.28 8.47 35.32
N PRO A 80 -13.34 7.85 36.07
CA PRO A 80 -12.35 6.97 35.50
C PRO A 80 -12.99 5.58 35.28
N THR A 81 -13.48 5.32 34.08
CA THR A 81 -13.49 3.93 33.59
C THR A 81 -12.09 3.65 33.07
N THR A 82 -11.33 2.89 33.85
CA THR A 82 -10.09 2.25 33.39
C THR A 82 -10.42 1.26 32.28
N SER A 83 -10.43 1.75 31.04
CA SER A 83 -10.14 0.93 29.87
C SER A 83 -8.85 1.50 29.31
N ALA A 84 -7.79 0.71 29.38
CA ALA A 84 -6.49 1.09 28.85
C ALA A 84 -6.68 1.48 27.38
N ALA A 85 -6.42 2.75 27.07
CA ALA A 85 -6.12 3.13 25.70
C ALA A 85 -4.80 2.44 25.35
N SER A 86 -4.88 1.23 24.82
CA SER A 86 -3.81 0.65 24.01
C SER A 86 -3.68 1.58 22.81
N GLY A 87 -2.69 2.48 22.85
CA GLY A 87 -2.47 3.43 21.77
C GLY A 87 -2.22 2.65 20.49
N THR A 88 -3.14 2.75 19.52
CA THR A 88 -2.96 2.20 18.18
C THR A 88 -1.63 2.71 17.63
N ALA A 89 -0.78 1.80 17.14
CA ALA A 89 0.53 2.17 16.62
C ALA A 89 0.38 3.23 15.52
N THR A 90 1.27 4.23 15.52
CA THR A 90 1.34 5.21 14.43
C THR A 90 2.03 4.59 13.22
N LEU A 91 1.50 4.87 12.03
CA LEU A 91 2.07 4.41 10.78
C LEU A 91 3.48 4.98 10.59
N GLN A 92 4.47 4.10 10.37
CA GLN A 92 5.83 4.50 10.09
C GLN A 92 5.97 5.00 8.66
N THR A 93 6.87 5.95 8.44
CA THR A 93 7.14 6.51 7.12
C THR A 93 7.55 5.41 6.14
N GLY A 94 6.93 5.38 4.96
CA GLY A 94 7.21 4.37 3.92
C GLY A 94 6.42 3.07 4.06
N TYR A 95 5.62 2.91 5.10
CA TYR A 95 4.72 1.77 5.27
C TYR A 95 3.26 2.17 5.01
N SER A 96 2.43 1.15 4.78
CA SER A 96 0.97 1.22 4.72
C SER A 96 0.38 0.21 5.69
N TRP A 97 -0.79 0.50 6.24
CA TRP A 97 -1.68 -0.57 6.68
C TRP A 97 -2.24 -1.28 5.45
N ILE A 98 -2.67 -2.53 5.55
CA ILE A 98 -3.41 -3.21 4.49
C ILE A 98 -4.68 -3.76 5.09
N ARG A 99 -5.84 -3.50 4.48
CA ARG A 99 -7.15 -3.90 5.02
C ARG A 99 -8.11 -4.35 3.93
N SER A 100 -9.04 -5.23 4.28
CA SER A 100 -10.19 -5.59 3.45
C SER A 100 -11.16 -4.41 3.31
N VAL A 101 -11.79 -4.31 2.14
CA VAL A 101 -12.67 -3.19 1.77
C VAL A 101 -14.12 -3.62 1.49
N GLU A 102 -14.48 -4.86 1.81
CA GLU A 102 -15.84 -5.38 1.64
C GLU A 102 -16.29 -6.28 2.80
N GLU A 103 -17.59 -6.53 2.88
CA GLU A 103 -18.17 -7.45 3.86
C GLU A 103 -17.87 -8.92 3.48
N PRO A 104 -17.71 -9.82 4.46
CA PRO A 104 -17.96 -9.64 5.89
C PRO A 104 -16.75 -9.12 6.69
N ASN A 105 -15.57 -9.00 6.09
CA ASN A 105 -14.35 -8.64 6.82
C ASN A 105 -14.00 -7.15 6.69
N PHE A 106 -14.97 -6.28 6.41
CA PHE A 106 -14.72 -4.86 6.18
C PHE A 106 -13.89 -4.24 7.30
N HIS A 107 -12.80 -3.55 6.94
CA HIS A 107 -11.86 -2.95 7.88
C HIS A 107 -11.14 -3.93 8.84
N LYS A 108 -11.00 -5.19 8.46
CA LYS A 108 -10.02 -6.10 9.07
C LYS A 108 -8.65 -5.90 8.42
N TYR A 109 -7.59 -5.89 9.22
CA TYR A 109 -6.25 -5.49 8.83
C TYR A 109 -5.32 -6.69 8.75
N LEU A 110 -4.48 -6.74 7.71
CA LEU A 110 -3.45 -7.74 7.54
C LEU A 110 -2.47 -7.70 8.71
N GLN A 111 -2.09 -8.86 9.19
CA GLN A 111 -1.14 -9.06 10.29
C GLN A 111 -0.51 -10.45 10.27
N SER A 112 0.46 -10.67 11.14
CA SER A 112 0.85 -12.01 11.59
C SER A 112 -0.20 -12.50 12.59
N GLU A 113 -0.71 -13.72 12.42
CA GLU A 113 -1.60 -14.37 13.41
C GLU A 113 -1.01 -14.31 14.84
N VAL A 114 0.30 -14.52 14.98
CA VAL A 114 1.03 -14.23 16.22
C VAL A 114 1.86 -12.96 15.99
N ALA A 115 1.38 -11.86 16.54
CA ALA A 115 1.87 -10.50 16.28
C ALA A 115 3.41 -10.40 16.17
N ASN A 116 3.88 -9.94 15.01
CA ASN A 116 5.30 -9.69 14.72
C ASN A 116 6.20 -10.92 14.82
N THR A 117 5.68 -12.12 14.54
CA THR A 117 6.46 -13.36 14.50
C THR A 117 6.23 -14.15 13.21
N THR A 118 7.07 -15.16 12.96
CA THR A 118 6.85 -16.10 11.86
C THR A 118 5.61 -16.94 12.14
N SER A 119 4.48 -16.55 11.56
CA SER A 119 3.19 -17.23 11.70
C SER A 119 2.40 -17.17 10.39
N ILE A 120 1.19 -17.72 10.37
CA ILE A 120 0.28 -17.58 9.23
C ILE A 120 -0.15 -16.11 9.10
N ALA A 121 -0.43 -15.68 7.87
CA ALA A 121 -1.02 -14.37 7.62
C ALA A 121 -2.52 -14.39 7.90
N ALA A 122 -3.00 -13.40 8.63
CA ALA A 122 -4.41 -13.28 8.99
C ALA A 122 -4.88 -11.84 8.86
N LEU A 123 -6.19 -11.65 8.83
CA LEU A 123 -6.81 -10.36 9.07
C LEU A 123 -7.28 -10.26 10.53
N GLY A 124 -7.25 -9.07 11.11
CA GLY A 124 -7.73 -8.83 12.47
C GLY A 124 -8.14 -7.39 12.72
N ASP A 125 -8.27 -7.04 13.99
CA ASP A 125 -8.74 -5.72 14.40
C ASP A 125 -7.65 -4.64 14.24
N PRO A 126 -8.05 -3.36 14.14
CA PRO A 126 -7.12 -2.25 13.95
C PRO A 126 -6.00 -2.14 15.00
N ASP A 127 -6.22 -2.64 16.21
CA ASP A 127 -5.27 -2.60 17.32
C ASP A 127 -4.08 -3.56 17.15
N THR A 128 -4.23 -4.57 16.30
CA THR A 128 -3.23 -5.60 16.02
C THR A 128 -2.68 -5.52 14.59
N ALA A 129 -3.18 -4.55 13.81
CA ALA A 129 -2.80 -4.31 12.41
C ALA A 129 -1.27 -4.26 12.20
N GLY A 130 -0.80 -4.98 11.18
CA GLY A 130 0.59 -4.88 10.72
C GLY A 130 0.81 -3.68 9.80
N GLN A 131 2.06 -3.24 9.70
CA GLN A 131 2.49 -2.21 8.76
C GLN A 131 3.35 -2.85 7.67
N PHE A 132 3.09 -2.55 6.40
CA PHE A 132 3.67 -3.25 5.26
C PHE A 132 4.25 -2.32 4.21
N GLN A 133 5.27 -2.81 3.52
CA GLN A 133 5.82 -2.19 2.32
C GLN A 133 5.96 -3.27 1.24
N VAL A 134 5.95 -2.86 -0.02
CA VAL A 134 6.30 -3.73 -1.15
C VAL A 134 7.63 -3.25 -1.73
N VAL A 135 8.65 -4.11 -1.66
CA VAL A 135 10.00 -3.80 -2.15
C VAL A 135 10.50 -4.96 -3.00
N ASN A 136 10.89 -4.68 -4.26
CA ASN A 136 11.37 -5.69 -5.21
C ASN A 136 10.42 -6.91 -5.34
N GLY A 137 9.11 -6.67 -5.36
CA GLY A 137 8.09 -7.71 -5.45
C GLY A 137 7.85 -8.49 -4.15
N GLN A 138 8.52 -8.17 -3.05
CA GLN A 138 8.28 -8.78 -1.74
C GLN A 138 7.33 -7.93 -0.91
N LEU A 139 6.33 -8.55 -0.30
CA LEU A 139 5.54 -7.93 0.77
C LEU A 139 6.27 -8.11 2.10
N ILE A 140 6.61 -6.99 2.74
CA ILE A 140 7.45 -6.95 3.93
C ILE A 140 6.67 -6.32 5.08
N GLN A 141 6.50 -7.06 6.16
CA GLN A 141 5.94 -6.56 7.41
C GLN A 141 7.03 -5.93 8.29
N ASN A 142 6.69 -4.79 8.88
CA ASN A 142 7.42 -4.20 9.98
C ASN A 142 7.18 -4.99 11.27
N ALA A 143 8.12 -5.87 11.63
CA ALA A 143 8.06 -6.67 12.86
C ALA A 143 9.11 -6.22 13.90
N GLY A 144 9.48 -4.94 13.89
CA GLY A 144 10.49 -4.37 14.78
C GLY A 144 11.90 -4.48 14.20
N THR A 145 12.80 -5.20 14.88
CA THR A 145 14.22 -5.27 14.49
C THR A 145 14.47 -6.13 13.26
N THR A 146 13.71 -7.21 13.10
CA THR A 146 13.80 -8.13 11.96
C THR A 146 12.51 -8.05 11.17
N PRO A 147 12.54 -7.59 9.90
CA PRO A 147 11.34 -7.59 9.07
C PRO A 147 10.90 -9.02 8.75
N LEU A 148 9.61 -9.19 8.48
CA LEU A 148 9.06 -10.46 8.01
C LEU A 148 8.64 -10.34 6.55
N TYR A 149 8.86 -11.39 5.77
CA TYR A 149 8.54 -11.49 4.36
C TYR A 149 7.36 -12.44 4.18
N ALA A 150 6.40 -12.03 3.35
CA ALA A 150 5.28 -12.89 2.99
C ALA A 150 5.78 -14.07 2.14
N ILE A 151 5.42 -15.28 2.56
CA ILE A 151 5.64 -16.53 1.84
C ILE A 151 4.27 -17.05 1.39
N VAL A 152 4.12 -17.31 0.09
CA VAL A 152 2.92 -17.96 -0.45
C VAL A 152 3.23 -19.43 -0.70
N GLU A 153 2.32 -20.33 -0.35
CA GLU A 153 2.53 -21.75 -0.61
C GLU A 153 2.58 -22.05 -2.11
N GLY A 154 3.47 -22.97 -2.51
CA GLY A 154 3.52 -23.45 -3.88
C GLY A 154 2.24 -24.22 -4.24
N ARG A 155 1.70 -23.99 -5.44
CA ARG A 155 0.51 -24.69 -5.92
C ARG A 155 0.84 -26.17 -6.20
N ALA A 156 0.31 -27.07 -5.37
CA ALA A 156 0.62 -28.50 -5.48
C ALA A 156 0.13 -29.14 -6.80
N ASN A 157 -1.06 -28.73 -7.30
CA ASN A 157 -1.62 -29.18 -8.57
C ASN A 157 -2.76 -28.24 -9.02
N SER A 158 -3.34 -28.49 -10.21
CA SER A 158 -4.38 -27.64 -10.80
C SER A 158 -5.72 -27.65 -10.08
N THR A 159 -5.97 -28.58 -9.14
CA THR A 159 -7.21 -28.59 -8.34
C THR A 159 -7.11 -27.75 -7.07
N VAL A 160 -5.90 -27.28 -6.71
CA VAL A 160 -5.72 -26.32 -5.62
C VAL A 160 -6.20 -24.96 -6.11
N MET A 161 -7.18 -24.39 -5.39
CA MET A 161 -7.83 -23.12 -5.75
C MET A 161 -7.59 -22.00 -4.73
N LYS A 162 -6.89 -22.28 -3.63
CA LYS A 162 -6.44 -21.28 -2.66
C LYS A 162 -4.99 -21.55 -2.27
N LEU A 163 -4.20 -20.50 -2.07
CA LEU A 163 -2.82 -20.60 -1.59
C LEU A 163 -2.68 -19.86 -0.26
N GLY A 164 -2.30 -20.57 0.79
CA GLY A 164 -2.00 -20.00 2.09
C GLY A 164 -0.80 -19.05 2.06
N MET A 165 -0.88 -18.01 2.89
CA MET A 165 0.21 -17.05 3.10
C MET A 165 0.71 -17.11 4.55
N SER A 166 2.02 -17.01 4.73
CA SER A 166 2.69 -17.00 6.03
C SER A 166 3.85 -16.01 6.06
N TRP A 167 4.46 -15.82 7.22
CA TRP A 167 5.54 -14.87 7.45
C TRP A 167 6.85 -15.58 7.79
N SER A 168 7.94 -15.12 7.18
CA SER A 168 9.29 -15.68 7.34
C SER A 168 10.31 -14.57 7.59
N THR A 169 11.39 -14.86 8.31
CA THR A 169 12.54 -13.94 8.43
C THR A 169 13.43 -13.94 7.19
N ALA A 170 13.26 -14.92 6.30
CA ALA A 170 13.94 -15.00 5.01
C ALA A 170 13.01 -14.57 3.87
N PRO A 171 13.49 -13.78 2.88
CA PRO A 171 12.72 -13.44 1.69
C PRO A 171 12.20 -14.66 0.93
N ALA A 172 11.04 -14.53 0.30
CA ALA A 172 10.45 -15.58 -0.51
C ALA A 172 11.28 -15.84 -1.77
N SER A 173 11.43 -17.12 -2.15
CA SER A 173 12.16 -17.52 -3.36
C SER A 173 11.54 -18.79 -4.00
N GLY A 174 11.85 -19.01 -5.27
CA GLY A 174 11.41 -20.20 -6.01
C GLY A 174 9.89 -20.31 -6.13
N SER A 175 9.36 -21.51 -5.90
CA SER A 175 7.92 -21.80 -5.98
C SER A 175 7.09 -21.15 -4.89
N ASN A 176 7.73 -20.71 -3.80
CA ASN A 176 7.07 -20.06 -2.66
C ASN A 176 7.15 -18.53 -2.76
N ALA A 177 7.75 -18.03 -3.84
CA ALA A 177 7.78 -16.63 -4.18
C ALA A 177 6.50 -16.21 -4.91
N GLY A 178 6.53 -14.97 -5.37
CA GLY A 178 5.59 -14.33 -6.26
C GLY A 178 5.96 -12.86 -6.30
N THR A 179 5.22 -12.08 -7.06
CA THR A 179 5.39 -10.64 -7.12
C THR A 179 4.17 -10.01 -6.47
N PHE A 180 4.39 -9.39 -5.31
CA PHE A 180 3.45 -8.45 -4.74
C PHE A 180 3.64 -7.10 -5.40
N VAL A 181 2.54 -6.42 -5.70
CA VAL A 181 2.54 -5.05 -6.24
C VAL A 181 1.31 -4.31 -5.74
N PHE A 182 1.43 -2.99 -5.58
CA PHE A 182 0.26 -2.14 -5.44
C PHE A 182 -0.14 -1.59 -6.80
N ASN A 183 -1.38 -1.84 -7.20
CA ASN A 183 -2.00 -1.22 -8.37
C ASN A 183 -3.06 -0.23 -7.88
N GLY A 184 -2.70 1.06 -7.86
CA GLY A 184 -3.41 2.02 -7.03
C GLY A 184 -3.20 1.69 -5.56
N ASP A 185 -4.29 1.47 -4.81
CA ASP A 185 -4.24 1.01 -3.42
C ASP A 185 -4.41 -0.51 -3.29
N SER A 186 -4.88 -1.21 -4.33
CA SER A 186 -5.13 -2.65 -4.26
C SER A 186 -3.82 -3.43 -4.22
N LEU A 187 -3.69 -4.36 -3.26
CA LEU A 187 -2.58 -5.29 -3.22
C LEU A 187 -2.86 -6.46 -4.17
N GLU A 188 -1.98 -6.63 -5.13
CA GLU A 188 -2.02 -7.70 -6.12
C GLU A 188 -0.88 -8.68 -5.89
N TRP A 189 -1.11 -9.94 -6.27
CA TRP A 189 -0.09 -10.98 -6.26
C TRP A 189 -0.19 -11.87 -7.50
N SER A 190 0.96 -12.13 -8.12
CA SER A 190 1.07 -13.05 -9.25
C SER A 190 2.38 -13.84 -9.23
N ILE A 191 2.39 -14.99 -9.92
CA ILE A 191 3.61 -15.76 -10.18
C ILE A 191 3.51 -16.40 -11.58
N PRO A 192 4.60 -16.47 -12.37
CA PRO A 192 4.53 -17.00 -13.74
C PRO A 192 4.01 -18.44 -13.87
N THR A 193 4.12 -19.25 -12.82
CA THR A 193 3.71 -20.67 -12.83
C THR A 193 2.22 -20.88 -12.53
N THR A 194 1.49 -19.84 -12.17
CA THR A 194 0.09 -19.94 -11.75
C THR A 194 -0.75 -18.88 -12.45
N THR A 195 -1.69 -19.32 -13.30
CA THR A 195 -2.71 -18.43 -13.87
C THR A 195 -3.90 -18.33 -12.91
N ARG A 196 -4.44 -17.11 -12.78
CA ARG A 196 -5.64 -16.78 -12.02
C ARG A 196 -6.47 -15.74 -12.76
N PRO A 197 -7.80 -15.66 -12.55
CA PRO A 197 -8.65 -14.70 -13.26
C PRO A 197 -8.38 -13.24 -12.88
N GLN A 198 -8.04 -12.98 -11.62
CA GLN A 198 -7.84 -11.64 -11.06
C GLN A 198 -6.70 -11.66 -10.04
N ASP A 199 -5.72 -10.78 -10.18
CA ASP A 199 -4.52 -10.76 -9.33
C ASP A 199 -4.76 -10.12 -7.95
N ASN A 200 -5.86 -9.39 -7.78
CA ASN A 200 -6.29 -8.78 -6.53
C ASN A 200 -7.34 -9.59 -5.75
N ALA A 201 -7.64 -10.83 -6.15
CA ALA A 201 -8.64 -11.65 -5.47
C ALA A 201 -8.05 -12.36 -4.23
N TRP A 202 -8.60 -12.12 -3.06
CA TRP A 202 -8.16 -12.76 -1.82
C TRP A 202 -9.29 -13.60 -1.26
N LEU A 203 -8.92 -14.63 -0.49
CA LEU A 203 -9.87 -15.38 0.31
C LEU A 203 -9.52 -15.19 1.78
N VAL A 204 -10.53 -14.91 2.58
CA VAL A 204 -10.43 -14.93 4.05
C VAL A 204 -11.22 -16.12 4.55
N CYS A 205 -10.54 -17.08 5.16
CA CYS A 205 -11.15 -18.30 5.65
C CYS A 205 -10.89 -18.45 7.15
N PRO A 206 -11.94 -18.58 7.99
CA PRO A 206 -11.77 -18.85 9.40
C PRO A 206 -11.16 -20.24 9.61
N ASP A 207 -10.23 -20.35 10.57
CA ASP A 207 -9.79 -21.64 11.10
C ASP A 207 -10.71 -22.14 12.23
N ALA A 208 -10.33 -23.24 12.87
CA ALA A 208 -11.09 -23.83 13.98
C ALA A 208 -11.20 -22.91 15.23
N ASN A 209 -10.33 -21.90 15.33
CA ASN A 209 -10.31 -20.91 16.40
C ASN A 209 -10.93 -19.57 15.98
N ASN A 210 -11.52 -19.50 14.77
CA ASN A 210 -12.04 -18.28 14.12
C ASN A 210 -10.98 -17.23 13.78
N ASN A 211 -9.71 -17.62 13.65
CA ASN A 211 -8.70 -16.75 13.06
C ASN A 211 -8.98 -16.56 11.57
N LEU A 212 -9.02 -15.31 11.10
CA LEU A 212 -9.34 -14.96 9.72
C LEU A 212 -8.10 -15.10 8.81
N LEU A 213 -7.75 -16.33 8.46
CA LEU A 213 -6.54 -16.63 7.69
C LEU A 213 -6.67 -16.10 6.25
N LEU A 214 -5.61 -15.47 5.74
CA LEU A 214 -5.57 -14.87 4.40
C LEU A 214 -4.95 -15.84 3.38
N TYR A 215 -5.62 -15.99 2.25
CA TYR A 215 -5.21 -16.83 1.12
C TYR A 215 -5.27 -16.05 -0.19
N ILE A 216 -4.43 -16.44 -1.15
CA ILE A 216 -4.60 -16.07 -2.55
C ILE A 216 -5.78 -16.84 -3.14
N ASN A 217 -6.73 -16.15 -3.79
CA ASN A 217 -7.79 -16.81 -4.55
C ASN A 217 -7.31 -17.16 -5.98
N LEU A 218 -7.26 -18.44 -6.33
CA LEU A 218 -6.98 -18.89 -7.69
C LEU A 218 -8.26 -19.22 -8.49
N GLY A 219 -9.41 -19.23 -7.84
CA GLY A 219 -10.73 -19.40 -8.45
C GLY A 219 -11.31 -18.10 -9.00
N PRO A 220 -12.54 -18.18 -9.55
CA PRO A 220 -13.30 -16.99 -9.91
C PRO A 220 -13.69 -16.24 -8.64
N TYR A 221 -13.47 -14.94 -8.61
CA TYR A 221 -13.85 -14.09 -7.48
C TYR A 221 -15.37 -13.90 -7.45
N ALA A 222 -15.97 -13.95 -6.26
CA ALA A 222 -17.40 -13.80 -6.01
C ALA A 222 -18.30 -14.85 -6.69
N TYR A 223 -17.71 -15.95 -7.19
CA TYR A 223 -18.41 -17.10 -7.75
C TYR A 223 -17.70 -18.36 -7.28
N GLU A 224 -18.43 -19.38 -6.84
CA GLU A 224 -17.82 -20.61 -6.29
C GLU A 224 -16.83 -20.37 -5.12
N THR A 225 -17.04 -19.30 -4.35
CA THR A 225 -16.30 -19.04 -3.11
C THR A 225 -16.32 -20.29 -2.22
N PRO A 226 -15.15 -20.80 -1.76
CA PRO A 226 -15.11 -21.98 -0.93
C PRO A 226 -15.97 -21.82 0.33
N ALA A 227 -16.68 -22.90 0.71
CA ALA A 227 -17.59 -22.86 1.86
C ALA A 227 -16.89 -22.38 3.13
N GLY A 228 -17.49 -21.38 3.78
CA GLY A 228 -16.96 -20.76 5.00
C GLY A 228 -15.92 -19.66 4.77
N CYS A 229 -15.39 -19.51 3.55
CA CYS A 229 -14.53 -18.40 3.19
C CYS A 229 -15.35 -17.22 2.66
N ALA A 230 -14.76 -16.02 2.71
CA ALA A 230 -15.22 -14.84 2.01
C ALA A 230 -14.22 -14.46 0.92
N ASP A 231 -14.72 -14.00 -0.22
CA ASP A 231 -13.93 -13.28 -1.21
C ASP A 231 -13.68 -11.86 -0.70
N GLU A 232 -12.45 -11.41 -0.85
CA GLU A 232 -12.01 -10.09 -0.40
C GLU A 232 -11.09 -9.45 -1.45
N THR A 233 -11.10 -8.13 -1.49
CA THR A 233 -9.99 -7.31 -2.01
C THR A 233 -9.34 -6.60 -0.83
N ILE A 234 -8.01 -6.53 -0.80
CA ILE A 234 -7.28 -5.86 0.28
C ILE A 234 -6.47 -4.69 -0.27
N HIS A 235 -6.52 -3.57 0.45
CA HIS A 235 -6.06 -2.28 -0.03
C HIS A 235 -5.12 -1.64 0.99
N ALA A 236 -4.12 -0.92 0.49
CA ALA A 236 -3.31 -0.03 1.28
C ALA A 236 -4.18 1.04 1.94
N TYR A 237 -3.95 1.27 3.22
CA TYR A 237 -4.53 2.37 3.97
C TYR A 237 -3.40 3.16 4.63
N THR A 238 -3.33 4.45 4.36
CA THR A 238 -2.21 5.33 4.79
C THR A 238 -2.60 6.30 5.90
N GLY A 239 -3.73 6.04 6.58
CA GLY A 239 -4.11 6.79 7.78
C GLY A 239 -3.04 6.69 8.86
N THR A 240 -2.92 7.72 9.69
CA THR A 240 -1.91 7.77 10.76
C THR A 240 -2.01 6.61 11.74
N THR A 241 -3.21 6.05 11.90
CA THR A 241 -3.53 4.89 12.73
C THR A 241 -4.51 4.02 11.98
N ALA A 242 -4.46 2.70 12.16
CA ALA A 242 -5.54 1.82 11.71
C ALA A 242 -6.85 2.20 12.42
N VAL A 243 -7.97 2.18 11.69
CA VAL A 243 -9.29 2.55 12.22
C VAL A 243 -10.33 1.49 11.92
N PRO A 244 -11.36 1.32 12.78
CA PRO A 244 -12.51 0.46 12.52
C PRO A 244 -13.33 0.90 11.32
#